data_AF-A0A9Q3FS31-F1
#
_entry.id   AF-A0A9Q3FS31-F1
#
_cell.length_a   1.000
_cell.length_b   1.000
_cell.length_c   1.000
_cell.angle_alpha   90.00
_cell.angle_beta   90.00
_cell.angle_gamma   90.00
#
_symmetry.space_group_name_H-M   'P 1'
#
loop_
_entity.id
_entity.type
_entity.pdbx_description
1 polymer ?
#
loop_
_entity_poly.entity_id
_entity_poly.type
_entity_poly.pdbx_seq_one_letter_code
_entity_poly.pdbx_strand_id
1 'polypeptide(L)'
;MDLHPSSYHDSLEELWDEEEEPEEIETVMKVFPSAYHQYLNVFFKVKAENPPLHCACDHHIELEGSLPPVGVIYSLSKQESDTLRAYISENLEKGFIRQSSSSTGAPVLFVKKNDGGLRLCVGYPKLNSFTRKNKYPVPPMTQLLTVFMVLLFSQDLFVWCIKPAQNQGG
;
A
#
# COMPACT_ATOMS: atom_id res chain seq x y z
N MET A 1 -10.12 -27.49 22.42
CA MET A 1 -9.18 -26.40 22.73
C MET A 1 -9.62 -25.24 21.89
N ASP A 2 -10.54 -24.47 22.45
CA ASP A 2 -11.28 -23.42 21.75
C ASP A 2 -10.41 -22.16 21.72
N LEU A 3 -10.07 -21.69 20.52
CA LEU A 3 -9.36 -20.44 20.33
C LEU A 3 -10.36 -19.28 20.47
N HIS A 4 -10.25 -18.55 21.58
CA HIS A 4 -11.02 -17.34 21.84
C HIS A 4 -10.57 -16.20 20.89
N PRO A 5 -11.47 -15.40 20.29
CA PRO A 5 -11.12 -14.40 19.26
C PRO A 5 -10.40 -13.12 19.77
N SER A 6 -9.87 -13.12 21.00
CA SER A 6 -9.47 -11.88 21.68
C SER A 6 -7.96 -11.62 21.78
N SER A 7 -7.08 -12.50 21.29
CA SER A 7 -5.64 -12.30 21.47
C SER A 7 -5.00 -11.32 20.49
N TYR A 8 -5.76 -10.77 19.52
CA TYR A 8 -5.24 -9.83 18.53
C TYR A 8 -5.30 -8.36 18.97
N HIS A 9 -6.06 -8.04 20.02
CA HIS A 9 -6.31 -6.64 20.37
C HIS A 9 -5.29 -6.06 21.37
N ASP A 10 -4.47 -6.91 22.01
CA ASP A 10 -3.64 -6.53 23.16
C ASP A 10 -2.13 -6.44 22.86
N SER A 11 -1.70 -6.64 21.61
CA SER A 11 -0.28 -6.61 21.22
C SER A 11 0.09 -5.54 20.20
N LEU A 12 -0.87 -4.67 19.84
CA LEU A 12 -0.70 -3.58 18.88
C LEU A 12 -0.58 -2.19 19.54
N GLU A 13 -0.82 -2.08 20.85
CA GLU A 13 -0.74 -0.82 21.60
C GLU A 13 0.63 -0.54 22.25
N GLU A 14 1.55 -1.51 22.30
CA GLU A 14 2.83 -1.36 23.03
C GLU A 14 4.07 -1.02 22.18
N LEU A 15 3.92 -0.64 20.91
CA LEU A 15 5.06 -0.34 20.02
C LEU A 15 4.96 1.01 19.29
N TRP A 16 4.30 1.99 19.90
CA TRP A 16 4.23 3.36 19.38
C TRP A 16 4.97 4.27 20.35
N ASP A 17 6.29 4.37 20.18
CA ASP A 17 7.10 5.35 20.90
C ASP A 17 6.62 6.77 20.54
N GLU A 18 6.15 7.50 21.56
CA GLU A 18 5.70 8.89 21.51
C GLU A 18 6.89 9.86 21.45
N GLU A 19 7.58 9.97 20.32
CA GLU A 19 8.45 11.13 20.04
C GLU A 19 8.22 11.61 18.59
N GLU A 20 7.14 12.36 18.37
CA GLU A 20 6.88 13.10 17.12
C GLU A 20 7.36 14.56 17.27
N GLU A 21 8.18 15.04 16.33
CA GLU A 21 8.65 16.44 16.25
C GLU A 21 7.46 17.41 16.03
N PRO A 22 7.23 18.38 16.94
CA PRO A 22 5.99 19.17 17.00
C PRO A 22 5.78 20.16 15.84
N GLU A 23 6.80 20.48 15.05
CA GLU A 23 6.73 21.53 14.02
C GLU A 23 5.93 21.13 12.76
N GLU A 24 5.85 19.83 12.44
CA GLU A 24 5.11 19.36 11.25
C GLU A 24 3.59 19.28 11.50
N ILE A 25 3.15 18.93 12.71
CA ILE A 25 1.74 18.67 13.02
C ILE A 25 0.89 19.94 12.94
N GLU A 26 1.36 21.04 13.52
CA GLU A 26 0.60 22.31 13.52
C GLU A 26 0.44 22.88 12.10
N THR A 27 1.46 22.68 11.26
CA THR A 27 1.45 23.10 9.85
C THR A 27 0.46 22.26 9.05
N VAL A 28 0.41 20.94 9.27
CA VAL A 28 -0.53 20.03 8.61
C VAL A 28 -1.97 20.31 9.06
N MET A 29 -2.21 20.56 10.36
CA MET A 29 -3.54 20.89 10.88
C MET A 29 -4.17 22.13 10.24
N LYS A 30 -3.35 23.12 9.84
CA LYS A 30 -3.81 24.34 9.15
C LYS A 30 -4.20 24.09 7.69
N VAL A 31 -3.59 23.10 7.04
CA VAL A 31 -3.84 22.77 5.63
C VAL A 31 -5.00 21.79 5.47
N PHE A 32 -5.20 20.90 6.45
CA PHE A 32 -6.21 19.85 6.38
C PHE A 32 -7.57 20.28 6.93
N PRO A 33 -8.70 19.91 6.28
CA PRO A 33 -10.02 20.13 6.83
C PRO A 33 -10.18 19.47 8.20
N SER A 34 -10.86 20.15 9.13
CA SER A 34 -11.04 19.69 10.52
C SER A 34 -11.64 18.29 10.63
N ALA A 35 -12.49 17.89 9.68
CA ALA A 35 -13.07 16.55 9.62
C ALA A 35 -12.02 15.41 9.56
N TYR A 36 -10.80 15.70 9.09
CA TYR A 36 -9.71 14.75 8.98
C TYR A 36 -8.67 14.84 10.10
N HIS A 37 -8.85 15.74 11.07
CA HIS A 37 -7.87 15.93 12.15
C HIS A 37 -7.64 14.66 12.98
N GLN A 38 -8.66 13.81 13.11
CA GLN A 38 -8.52 12.51 13.78
C GLN A 38 -7.66 11.49 13.02
N TYR A 39 -7.36 11.72 11.74
CA TYR A 39 -6.60 10.82 10.86
C TYR A 39 -5.25 11.39 10.42
N LEU A 40 -4.77 12.46 11.07
CA LEU A 40 -3.52 13.11 10.67
C LEU A 40 -2.33 12.16 10.71
N ASN A 41 -2.34 11.22 11.67
CA ASN A 41 -1.36 10.16 11.78
C ASN A 41 -1.21 9.32 10.50
N VAL A 42 -2.27 9.12 9.71
CA VAL A 42 -2.22 8.36 8.45
C VAL A 42 -1.37 9.07 7.39
N PHE A 43 -1.24 10.40 7.49
CA PHE A 43 -0.52 11.21 6.52
C PHE A 43 0.95 11.44 6.90
N PHE A 44 1.40 10.96 8.07
CA PHE A 44 2.80 11.09 8.47
C PHE A 44 3.67 10.10 7.72
N LYS A 45 4.65 10.62 6.99
CA LYS A 45 5.58 9.83 6.20
C LYS A 45 6.36 8.84 7.06
N VAL A 46 6.77 9.25 8.27
CA VAL A 46 7.54 8.41 9.20
C VAL A 46 6.80 7.10 9.52
N LYS A 47 5.48 7.14 9.70
CA LYS A 47 4.68 5.93 9.96
C LYS A 47 4.63 4.99 8.75
N ALA A 48 4.79 5.51 7.53
CA ALA A 48 4.87 4.71 6.32
C ALA A 48 6.25 4.10 6.07
N GLU A 49 7.29 4.50 6.82
CA GLU A 49 8.63 3.94 6.69
C GLU A 49 8.85 2.64 7.48
N ASN A 50 7.89 2.27 8.33
CA ASN A 50 7.90 1.00 9.06
C ASN A 50 7.00 -0.03 8.37
N PRO A 51 7.46 -1.27 8.13
CA PRO A 51 6.60 -2.30 7.58
C PRO A 51 5.49 -2.66 8.58
N PRO A 52 4.27 -2.94 8.11
CA PRO A 52 3.19 -3.37 9.00
C PRO A 52 3.56 -4.71 9.67
N LEU A 53 3.04 -4.91 10.88
CA LEU A 53 3.18 -6.18 11.58
C LEU A 53 2.48 -7.32 10.81
N HIS A 54 3.06 -8.51 10.90
CA HIS A 54 2.49 -9.73 10.33
C HIS A 54 1.08 -9.98 10.85
N CYS A 55 0.15 -10.26 9.95
CA CYS A 55 -1.26 -10.45 10.29
C CYS A 55 -1.90 -11.59 9.48
N ALA A 56 -3.15 -11.92 9.77
CA ALA A 56 -3.89 -12.97 9.07
C ALA A 56 -4.07 -12.70 7.56
N CYS A 57 -3.85 -11.47 7.10
CA CYS A 57 -4.01 -11.02 5.72
C CYS A 57 -2.68 -10.86 4.98
N ASP A 58 -1.59 -11.45 5.48
CA ASP A 58 -0.28 -11.40 4.83
C ASP A 58 -0.32 -11.96 3.41
N HIS A 59 0.42 -11.34 2.50
CA HIS A 59 0.45 -11.76 1.11
C HIS A 59 1.19 -13.10 0.95
N HIS A 60 0.44 -14.16 0.66
CA HIS A 60 0.98 -15.48 0.37
C HIS A 60 1.11 -15.71 -1.15
N ILE A 61 2.30 -16.14 -1.58
CA ILE A 61 2.57 -16.48 -2.99
C ILE A 61 2.49 -18.00 -3.14
N GLU A 62 1.38 -18.48 -3.68
CA GLU A 62 1.20 -19.91 -4.00
C GLU A 62 2.00 -20.29 -5.25
N LEU A 63 2.84 -21.31 -5.16
CA LEU A 63 3.62 -21.84 -6.28
C LEU A 63 3.01 -23.13 -6.83
N GLU A 64 3.03 -23.30 -8.13
CA GLU A 64 2.68 -24.52 -8.85
C GLU A 64 3.94 -25.40 -8.97
N GLY A 65 4.04 -26.43 -8.12
CA GLY A 65 5.13 -27.40 -8.17
C GLY A 65 6.38 -26.97 -7.40
N SER A 66 7.56 -27.13 -8.01
CA SER A 66 8.86 -26.87 -7.36
C SER A 66 9.25 -25.39 -7.39
N LEU A 67 10.22 -25.02 -6.56
CA LEU A 67 10.80 -23.66 -6.53
C LEU A 67 11.37 -23.25 -7.90
N PRO A 68 11.22 -21.98 -8.31
CA PRO A 68 11.78 -21.53 -9.57
C PRO A 68 13.31 -21.46 -9.49
N PRO A 69 14.02 -21.76 -10.58
CA PRO A 69 15.48 -21.65 -10.62
C PRO A 69 15.91 -20.19 -10.50
N VAL A 70 17.14 -19.98 -10.06
CA VAL A 70 17.75 -18.64 -9.96
C VAL A 70 17.66 -17.92 -11.32
N GLY A 71 17.21 -16.66 -11.28
CA GLY A 71 17.15 -15.77 -12.44
C GLY A 71 18.54 -15.44 -12.99
N VAL A 72 18.59 -14.98 -14.24
CA VAL A 72 19.84 -14.46 -14.82
C VAL A 72 20.22 -13.18 -14.08
N ILE A 73 21.48 -13.01 -13.69
CA ILE A 73 21.97 -11.76 -13.10
C ILE A 73 22.51 -10.87 -14.23
N TYR A 74 21.99 -9.65 -14.34
CA TYR A 74 22.44 -8.69 -15.33
C TYR A 74 23.65 -7.91 -14.84
N SER A 75 24.56 -7.58 -15.75
CA SER A 75 25.68 -6.69 -15.45
C SER A 75 25.15 -5.28 -15.19
N LEU A 76 25.60 -4.67 -14.10
CA LEU A 76 25.26 -3.30 -13.73
C LEU A 76 26.42 -2.35 -14.06
N SER A 77 26.10 -1.15 -14.50
CA SER A 77 27.05 -0.04 -14.56
C SER A 77 27.46 0.40 -13.15
N LYS A 78 28.49 1.25 -13.06
CA LYS A 78 28.93 1.80 -11.77
C LYS A 78 27.80 2.58 -11.07
N GLN A 79 27.13 3.45 -11.80
CA GLN A 79 26.02 4.26 -11.28
C GLN A 79 24.87 3.38 -10.76
N GLU A 80 24.49 2.34 -11.51
CA GLU A 80 23.45 1.38 -11.09
C GLU A 80 23.86 0.58 -9.87
N SER A 81 25.13 0.15 -9.80
CA SER A 81 25.66 -0.58 -8.64
C SER A 81 25.66 0.27 -7.38
N ASP A 82 26.05 1.54 -7.49
CA ASP A 82 26.05 2.47 -6.35
C ASP A 82 24.61 2.76 -5.89
N THR A 83 23.68 2.93 -6.84
CA THR A 83 22.24 3.09 -6.56
C THR A 83 21.66 1.85 -5.88
N LEU A 84 22.03 0.65 -6.34
CA LEU A 84 21.59 -0.61 -5.76
C LEU A 84 22.06 -0.77 -4.31
N ARG A 85 23.33 -0.45 -4.03
CA ARG A 85 23.88 -0.53 -2.66
C ARG A 85 23.16 0.43 -1.71
N ALA A 86 22.95 1.68 -2.14
CA ALA A 86 22.23 2.67 -1.35
C ALA A 86 20.79 2.23 -1.05
N TYR A 87 20.10 1.69 -2.05
CA TYR A 87 18.76 1.14 -1.87
C TYR A 87 18.76 -0.02 -0.86
N ILE A 88 19.69 -0.96 -0.98
CA ILE A 88 19.78 -2.10 -0.07
C ILE A 88 20.04 -1.64 1.37
N SER A 89 20.98 -0.72 1.59
CA SER A 89 21.28 -0.22 2.95
C SER A 89 20.07 0.46 3.57
N GLU A 90 19.40 1.35 2.83
CA GLU A 90 18.22 2.08 3.33
C GLU A 90 17.07 1.11 3.67
N ASN A 91 16.80 0.12 2.81
CA ASN A 91 15.69 -0.81 3.02
C ASN A 91 16.00 -1.86 4.10
N LEU A 92 17.28 -2.14 4.36
CA LEU A 92 17.69 -2.97 5.51
C LEU A 92 17.51 -2.20 6.82
N GLU A 93 17.89 -0.93 6.87
CA GLU A 93 17.71 -0.06 8.04
C GLU A 93 16.22 0.13 8.37
N LYS A 94 15.37 0.32 7.36
CA LYS A 94 13.90 0.40 7.49
C LYS A 94 13.22 -0.95 7.79
N GLY A 95 13.95 -2.06 7.69
CA GLY A 95 13.38 -3.41 7.87
C GLY A 95 12.45 -3.88 6.73
N PHE A 96 12.37 -3.16 5.60
CA PHE A 96 11.58 -3.57 4.43
C PHE A 96 12.12 -4.80 3.73
N ILE A 97 13.44 -5.02 3.80
CA ILE A 97 14.08 -6.24 3.30
C ILE A 97 14.94 -6.87 4.40
N ARG A 98 15.23 -8.16 4.25
CA ARG A 98 16.17 -8.89 5.10
C ARG A 98 17.07 -9.78 4.26
N GLN A 99 18.23 -10.12 4.80
CA GLN A 99 19.06 -11.16 4.20
C GLN A 99 18.28 -12.48 4.18
N SER A 100 18.37 -13.21 3.06
CA SER A 100 17.68 -14.50 2.88
C SER A 100 18.64 -15.54 2.33
N SER A 101 18.44 -16.79 2.71
CA SER A 101 19.16 -17.97 2.22
C SER A 101 18.35 -18.77 1.20
N SER A 102 17.46 -18.09 0.46
CA SER A 102 16.58 -18.73 -0.52
C SER A 102 17.38 -19.38 -1.65
N SER A 103 16.95 -20.56 -2.09
CA SER A 103 17.49 -21.24 -3.29
C SER A 103 17.06 -20.59 -4.61
N THR A 104 16.22 -19.56 -4.53
CA THR A 104 15.66 -18.82 -5.67
C THR A 104 16.01 -17.34 -5.56
N GLY A 105 16.35 -16.72 -6.69
CA GLY A 105 16.62 -15.28 -6.78
C GLY A 105 16.08 -14.67 -8.06
N ALA A 106 15.76 -13.38 -8.01
CA ALA A 106 15.23 -12.60 -9.12
C ALA A 106 16.25 -11.53 -9.58
N PRO A 107 16.38 -11.26 -10.89
CA PRO A 107 17.20 -10.16 -11.37
C PRO A 107 16.72 -8.81 -10.87
N VAL A 108 17.68 -7.90 -10.67
CA VAL A 108 17.41 -6.47 -10.56
C VAL A 108 17.73 -5.80 -11.88
N LEU A 109 16.87 -4.87 -12.27
CA LEU A 109 16.96 -4.03 -13.47
C LEU A 109 16.75 -2.57 -13.07
N PHE A 110 17.33 -1.64 -13.82
CA PHE A 110 17.09 -0.22 -13.64
C PHE A 110 16.36 0.37 -14.84
N VAL A 111 15.34 1.18 -14.55
CA VAL A 111 14.61 1.95 -15.57
C VAL A 111 14.84 3.43 -15.33
N LYS A 112 15.23 4.16 -16.38
CA LYS A 112 15.40 5.61 -16.31
C LYS A 112 14.03 6.28 -16.20
N LYS A 113 13.86 7.12 -15.17
CA LYS A 113 12.70 7.99 -14.99
C LYS A 113 12.83 9.24 -15.86
N ASN A 114 11.72 9.94 -16.07
CA ASN A 114 11.68 11.19 -16.84
C ASN A 114 12.51 12.32 -16.21
N ASP A 115 12.65 12.31 -14.88
CA ASP A 115 13.47 13.24 -14.10
C ASP A 115 14.99 12.94 -14.20
N GLY A 116 15.38 11.89 -14.93
CA GLY A 116 16.76 11.45 -15.06
C GLY A 116 17.24 10.50 -13.96
N GLY A 117 16.42 10.24 -12.93
CA GLY A 117 16.70 9.28 -11.88
C GLY A 117 16.59 7.81 -12.35
N LEU A 118 17.12 6.90 -11.54
CA LEU A 118 16.98 5.45 -11.76
C LEU A 118 15.89 4.87 -10.85
N ARG A 119 15.05 4.00 -11.40
CA ARG A 119 14.08 3.20 -10.64
C ARG A 119 14.57 1.76 -10.60
N LEU A 120 14.76 1.24 -9.39
CA LEU A 120 15.03 -0.18 -9.17
C LEU A 120 13.78 -0.99 -9.48
N CYS A 121 13.91 -2.00 -10.33
CA CYS A 121 12.86 -2.92 -10.71
C CYS A 121 13.35 -4.36 -10.50
N VAL A 122 12.68 -5.11 -9.63
CA VAL A 122 12.95 -6.54 -9.49
C VAL A 122 12.14 -7.29 -10.54
N GLY A 123 12.83 -7.98 -11.43
CA GLY A 123 12.20 -8.77 -12.48
C GLY A 123 11.80 -10.14 -11.96
N TYR A 124 10.50 -10.41 -11.87
CA TYR A 124 9.96 -11.72 -11.47
C TYR A 124 9.44 -12.60 -12.63
N PRO A 125 9.99 -12.59 -13.86
CA PRO A 125 9.36 -13.30 -14.98
C PRO A 125 9.32 -14.82 -14.75
N LYS A 126 10.40 -15.39 -14.19
CA LYS A 126 10.43 -16.81 -13.82
C LYS A 126 9.49 -17.10 -12.65
N LEU A 127 9.53 -16.30 -11.59
CA LEU A 127 8.64 -16.51 -10.44
C LEU A 127 7.16 -16.47 -10.87
N ASN A 128 6.78 -15.48 -11.67
CA ASN A 128 5.41 -15.30 -12.16
C ASN A 128 4.90 -16.47 -13.03
N SER A 129 5.77 -17.23 -13.69
CA SER A 129 5.33 -18.41 -14.45
C SER A 129 5.08 -19.63 -13.55
N PHE A 130 5.67 -19.66 -12.36
CA PHE A 130 5.46 -20.71 -11.35
C PHE A 130 4.40 -20.31 -10.32
N THR A 131 4.07 -19.02 -10.18
CA THR A 131 3.02 -18.57 -9.25
C THR A 131 1.63 -18.91 -9.78
N ARG A 132 0.80 -19.53 -8.93
CA ARG A 132 -0.63 -19.73 -9.22
C ARG A 132 -1.31 -18.37 -9.36
N LYS A 133 -1.98 -18.15 -10.49
CA LYS A 133 -2.66 -16.88 -10.76
C LYS A 133 -3.91 -16.74 -9.89
N ASN A 134 -3.85 -15.85 -8.90
CA ASN A 134 -5.03 -15.42 -8.16
C ASN A 134 -5.89 -14.49 -9.03
N LYS A 135 -6.86 -15.06 -9.76
CA LYS A 135 -7.77 -14.32 -10.63
C LYS A 135 -8.96 -13.80 -9.81
N TYR A 136 -8.75 -12.71 -9.07
CA TYR A 136 -9.86 -11.99 -8.47
C TYR A 136 -10.61 -11.19 -9.56
N PRO A 137 -11.94 -11.26 -9.65
CA PRO A 137 -12.70 -10.51 -10.63
C PRO A 137 -12.65 -9.02 -10.28
N VAL A 138 -11.84 -8.25 -11.00
CA VAL A 138 -11.88 -6.79 -10.94
C VAL A 138 -13.04 -6.32 -11.82
N PRO A 139 -14.10 -5.72 -11.26
CA PRO A 139 -15.22 -5.25 -12.06
C PRO A 139 -14.78 -4.13 -13.02
N PRO A 140 -15.42 -4.02 -14.20
CA PRO A 140 -15.19 -2.90 -15.12
C PRO A 140 -15.40 -1.55 -14.43
N MET A 141 -14.61 -0.54 -14.84
CA MET A 141 -14.72 0.82 -14.28
C MET A 141 -16.14 1.39 -14.38
N THR A 142 -16.88 1.09 -15.44
CA THR A 142 -18.27 1.54 -15.61
C THR A 142 -19.18 1.00 -14.50
N GLN A 143 -19.05 -0.29 -14.14
CA GLN A 143 -19.85 -0.89 -13.07
C GLN A 143 -19.50 -0.29 -11.71
N LEU A 144 -18.21 -0.05 -11.44
CA LEU A 144 -17.77 0.61 -10.21
C LEU A 144 -18.35 2.02 -10.08
N LEU A 145 -18.32 2.80 -11.17
CA LEU A 145 -18.86 4.16 -11.19
C LEU A 145 -20.38 4.16 -11.00
N THR A 146 -21.10 3.22 -11.59
CA THR A 146 -22.55 3.09 -11.38
C THR A 146 -22.88 2.84 -9.91
N VAL A 147 -22.20 1.90 -9.25
CA VAL A 147 -22.43 1.61 -7.81
C VAL A 147 -22.06 2.82 -6.95
N PHE A 148 -20.95 3.49 -7.24
CA PHE A 148 -20.51 4.67 -6.51
C PHE A 148 -21.49 5.84 -6.63
N MET A 149 -21.98 6.13 -7.85
CA MET A 149 -23.00 7.14 -8.07
C MET A 149 -24.28 6.80 -7.29
N VAL A 150 -24.75 5.55 -7.35
CA VAL A 150 -25.95 5.13 -6.62
C VAL A 150 -25.79 5.29 -5.10
N LEU A 151 -24.62 4.99 -4.53
CA LEU A 151 -24.36 5.13 -3.10
C LEU A 151 -24.24 6.60 -2.65
N LEU A 152 -23.58 7.45 -3.44
CA LEU A 152 -23.50 8.88 -3.15
C LEU A 152 -24.87 9.56 -3.30
N PHE A 153 -25.61 9.26 -4.37
CA PHE A 153 -26.96 9.78 -4.54
C PHE A 153 -27.92 9.23 -3.49
N SER A 154 -27.72 8.01 -2.96
CA SER A 154 -28.54 7.50 -1.86
C SER A 154 -28.26 8.16 -0.51
N GLN A 155 -27.04 8.70 -0.28
CA GLN A 155 -26.73 9.45 0.94
C GLN A 155 -27.11 10.93 0.84
N ASP A 156 -27.16 11.49 -0.38
CA ASP A 156 -27.51 12.90 -0.63
C ASP A 156 -28.99 13.13 -1.06
N LEU A 157 -29.80 12.09 -1.32
CA LEU A 157 -31.19 12.28 -1.78
C LEU A 157 -32.18 12.75 -0.71
N PHE A 158 -31.78 13.00 0.54
CA PHE A 158 -32.72 13.45 1.58
C PHE A 158 -32.91 14.98 1.64
N VAL A 159 -32.17 15.78 0.86
CA VAL A 159 -32.21 17.26 0.97
C VAL A 159 -33.00 17.96 -0.16
N TRP A 160 -33.56 17.24 -1.13
CA TRP A 160 -34.39 17.88 -2.17
C TRP A 160 -35.80 17.29 -2.27
N CYS A 161 -36.54 17.31 -1.16
CA CYS A 161 -37.97 17.02 -1.17
C CYS A 161 -38.79 18.05 -0.38
N ILE A 162 -38.65 19.35 -0.68
CA ILE A 162 -39.58 20.43 -0.27
C ILE A 162 -39.48 21.53 -1.36
N LYS A 163 -40.46 21.84 -2.23
CA LYS A 163 -41.90 22.12 -2.03
C LYS A 163 -42.76 21.68 -3.23
N PRO A 164 -44.04 21.30 -3.03
CA PRO A 164 -45.04 21.36 -4.08
C PRO A 164 -45.39 22.82 -4.41
N ALA A 165 -45.54 23.11 -5.70
CA ALA A 165 -46.05 24.39 -6.19
C ALA A 165 -47.50 24.60 -5.71
N GLN A 166 -47.72 25.62 -4.89
CA GLN A 166 -49.05 26.13 -4.59
C GLN A 166 -49.48 27.01 -5.77
N ASN A 167 -50.45 26.52 -6.53
CA ASN A 167 -51.16 27.26 -7.54
C ASN A 167 -52.25 28.08 -6.83
N GLN A 168 -52.16 29.41 -6.81
CA GLN A 168 -53.30 30.27 -6.47
C GLN A 168 -53.63 31.10 -7.70
N GLY A 169 -54.72 30.73 -8.37
CA GLY A 169 -55.50 31.61 -9.21
C GLY A 169 -56.54 32.34 -8.36
N GLY A 170 -56.86 33.57 -8.77
CA GLY A 170 -57.83 34.46 -8.12
C GLY A 170 -57.47 35.91 -8.35
#